data_AF-A0A1I8M8L3-F1
#
_entry.id   AF-A0A1I8M8L3-F1
#
_cell.length_a   1.000
_cell.length_b   1.000
_cell.length_c   1.000
_cell.angle_alpha   90.00
_cell.angle_beta   90.00
_cell.angle_gamma   90.00
#
_symmetry.space_group_name_H-M   'P 1'
#
loop_
_entity.id
_entity.type
_entity.pdbx_description
1 polymer ?
#
loop_
_entity_poly.entity_id
_entity_poly.type
_entity_poly.pdbx_seq_one_letter_code
_entity_poly.pdbx_strand_id
1 'polypeptide(L)'
;MIAIARKHLLNDPDLAMANRIQYKVESIEEHAMTIKNYYDAIVISEVLEHIDEKIEFLAAGVETLKPGGSVFITTLNKTLTMWLVGVVFGEYIYRAIPIGTHHYGKMISPQDVERILEKLQSLGQLC
;
A
#
# COMPACT_ATOMS: atom_id res chain seq x y z
N MET A 1 15.37 3.38 -6.72
CA MET A 1 13.96 3.68 -7.07
C MET A 1 13.61 5.15 -6.91
N ILE A 2 13.84 5.81 -5.76
CA ILE A 2 13.49 7.25 -5.60
C ILE A 2 14.15 8.17 -6.64
N ALA A 3 15.41 7.92 -7.03
CA ALA A 3 16.05 8.72 -8.08
C ALA A 3 15.27 8.68 -9.41
N ILE A 4 14.65 7.54 -9.74
CA ILE A 4 13.82 7.37 -10.92
C ILE A 4 12.51 8.12 -10.75
N ALA A 5 11.86 8.03 -9.59
CA ALA A 5 10.64 8.78 -9.29
C ALA A 5 10.87 10.31 -9.37
N ARG A 6 11.98 10.79 -8.80
CA ARG A 6 12.40 12.19 -8.91
C ARG A 6 12.66 12.60 -10.36
N LYS A 7 13.27 11.73 -11.16
CA LYS A 7 13.46 11.98 -12.60
C LYS A 7 12.13 12.02 -13.35
N HIS A 8 11.19 11.13 -13.03
CA HIS A 8 9.85 11.13 -13.62
C HIS A 8 9.12 12.44 -13.34
N LEU A 9 9.19 12.95 -12.11
CA LEU A 9 8.60 14.23 -11.72
C LEU A 9 9.14 15.41 -12.55
N LEU A 10 10.39 15.37 -13.01
CA LEU A 10 10.94 16.43 -13.87
C LEU A 10 10.36 16.42 -15.29
N ASN A 11 9.69 15.34 -15.70
CA ASN A 11 8.98 15.28 -16.98
C ASN A 11 7.52 15.72 -16.86
N ASP A 12 7.05 16.08 -15.67
CA ASP A 12 5.69 16.57 -15.47
C ASP A 12 5.58 18.01 -16.04
N PRO A 13 4.60 18.29 -16.92
CA PRO A 13 4.39 19.62 -17.47
C PRO A 13 3.97 20.65 -16.40
N ASP A 14 3.41 20.21 -15.27
CA ASP A 14 3.05 21.07 -14.13
C ASP A 14 4.12 21.04 -13.04
N LEU A 15 5.14 21.89 -13.21
CA LEU A 15 6.23 22.06 -12.24
C LEU A 15 5.76 22.57 -10.86
N ALA A 16 4.51 23.03 -10.70
CA ALA A 16 3.99 23.40 -9.38
C ALA A 16 3.85 22.17 -8.45
N MET A 17 3.67 20.98 -9.01
CA MET A 17 3.66 19.72 -8.26
C MET A 17 5.03 19.37 -7.68
N ALA A 18 6.12 19.80 -8.33
CA ALA A 18 7.47 19.48 -7.89
C ALA A 18 7.78 19.98 -6.47
N ASN A 19 7.17 21.10 -6.07
CA ASN A 19 7.33 21.67 -4.72
C ASN A 19 6.39 21.04 -3.68
N ARG A 20 5.44 20.19 -4.09
CA ARG A 20 4.44 19.55 -3.21
C ARG A 20 4.74 18.08 -2.94
N ILE A 21 5.68 17.48 -3.66
CA ILE A 21 6.01 16.06 -3.55
C ILE A 21 7.28 15.88 -2.73
N GLN A 22 7.16 15.07 -1.67
CA GLN A 22 8.29 14.64 -0.86
C GLN A 22 8.43 13.12 -0.99
N TYR A 23 9.65 12.66 -1.28
CA TYR A 23 9.98 11.24 -1.34
C TYR A 23 10.86 10.88 -0.14
N LYS A 24 10.47 9.85 0.59
CA LYS A 24 11.22 9.30 1.73
C LYS A 24 11.50 7.81 1.51
N VAL A 25 12.69 7.35 1.92
CA VAL A 25 13.02 5.91 2.00
C VAL A 25 12.94 5.53 3.47
N GLU A 26 11.83 4.97 3.87
CA GLU A 26 11.60 4.47 5.23
C GLU A 26 10.42 3.49 5.19
N SER A 27 10.26 2.68 6.23
CA SER A 27 9.07 1.86 6.39
C SER A 27 7.91 2.69 6.95
N ILE A 28 6.67 2.22 6.78
CA ILE A 28 5.51 2.94 7.35
C ILE A 28 5.53 2.89 8.88
N GLU A 29 6.05 1.81 9.45
CA GLU A 29 6.23 1.62 10.89
C GLU A 29 7.20 2.64 11.46
N GLU A 30 8.37 2.82 10.84
CA GLU A 30 9.35 3.86 11.21
C GLU A 30 8.74 5.26 11.08
N HIS A 31 7.98 5.51 10.01
CA HIS A 31 7.33 6.79 9.77
C HIS A 31 6.30 7.13 10.87
N ALA A 32 5.45 6.17 11.22
CA ALA A 32 4.38 6.31 12.22
C ALA A 32 4.91 6.59 13.64
N MET A 33 6.15 6.21 13.95
CA MET A 33 6.78 6.56 15.23
C MET A 33 6.89 8.07 15.45
N THR A 34 7.06 8.85 14.39
CA THR A 34 7.27 10.31 14.46
C THR A 34 6.10 11.12 13.91
N ILE A 35 5.32 10.54 12.98
CA ILE A 35 4.22 11.20 12.31
C ILE A 35 2.90 10.52 12.72
N LYS A 36 2.08 11.24 13.49
CA LYS A 36 0.75 10.78 13.93
C LYS A 36 -0.29 11.83 13.60
N ASN A 37 -1.51 11.41 13.23
CA ASN A 37 -2.62 12.32 12.93
C ASN A 37 -2.25 13.44 11.94
N TYR A 38 -1.54 13.10 10.86
CA TYR A 38 -0.93 14.07 9.96
C TYR A 38 -1.57 14.09 8.57
N TYR A 39 -1.90 12.93 8.01
CA TYR A 39 -2.43 12.84 6.65
C TYR A 39 -3.96 12.86 6.65
N ASP A 40 -4.53 13.61 5.71
CA ASP A 40 -5.97 13.57 5.44
C ASP A 40 -6.36 12.27 4.71
N ALA A 41 -5.45 11.73 3.90
CA ALA A 41 -5.61 10.44 3.27
C ALA A 41 -4.26 9.75 3.03
N ILE A 42 -4.27 8.41 3.00
CA ILE A 42 -3.14 7.58 2.58
C ILE A 42 -3.56 6.66 1.44
N VAL A 43 -2.59 6.32 0.57
CA VAL A 43 -2.77 5.36 -0.51
C VAL A 43 -1.74 4.24 -0.33
N ILE A 44 -2.23 3.01 -0.20
CA ILE A 44 -1.44 1.78 -0.12
C ILE A 44 -1.64 1.04 -1.44
N SER A 45 -0.69 1.17 -2.36
CA SER A 45 -0.86 0.66 -3.73
C SER A 45 0.11 -0.46 -4.03
N GLU A 46 -0.44 -1.64 -4.39
CA GLU A 46 0.28 -2.83 -4.88
C GLU A 46 1.45 -3.26 -3.98
N VAL A 47 1.21 -3.21 -2.67
CA VAL A 47 2.24 -3.56 -1.66
C VAL A 47 1.74 -4.59 -0.66
N LEU A 48 0.44 -4.65 -0.36
CA LEU A 48 -0.10 -5.43 0.75
C LEU A 48 0.08 -6.95 0.55
N GLU A 49 0.06 -7.42 -0.69
CA GLU A 49 0.35 -8.80 -1.10
C GLU A 49 1.82 -9.21 -0.90
N HIS A 50 2.70 -8.24 -0.63
CA HIS A 50 4.12 -8.48 -0.34
C HIS A 50 4.45 -8.35 1.15
N ILE A 51 3.54 -7.82 1.96
CA ILE A 51 3.70 -7.68 3.42
C ILE A 51 3.36 -8.98 4.12
N ASP A 52 4.22 -9.43 5.03
CA ASP A 52 3.95 -10.58 5.89
C ASP A 52 3.03 -10.19 7.06
N GLU A 53 3.47 -9.21 7.86
CA GLU A 53 2.75 -8.70 9.04
C GLU A 53 1.75 -7.58 8.67
N LYS A 54 0.65 -7.96 8.00
CA LYS A 54 -0.32 -7.02 7.42
C LYS A 54 -1.06 -6.16 8.45
N ILE A 55 -1.29 -6.71 9.66
CA ILE A 55 -2.06 -6.00 10.70
C ILE A 55 -1.22 -4.83 11.22
N GLU A 56 0.04 -5.09 11.53
CA GLU A 56 1.04 -4.13 12.01
C GLU A 56 1.26 -3.05 10.97
N PHE A 57 1.42 -3.43 9.71
CA PHE A 57 1.58 -2.49 8.59
C PHE A 57 0.36 -1.56 8.43
N LEU A 58 -0.86 -2.13 8.43
CA LEU A 58 -2.09 -1.33 8.33
C LEU A 58 -2.30 -0.44 9.57
N ALA A 59 -1.97 -0.94 10.77
CA ALA A 59 -2.05 -0.17 12.01
C ALA A 59 -1.10 1.04 11.98
N ALA A 60 0.14 0.85 11.55
CA ALA A 60 1.11 1.94 11.38
C ALA A 60 0.61 2.98 10.37
N GLY A 61 0.11 2.55 9.21
CA GLY A 61 -0.47 3.47 8.23
C GLY A 61 -1.65 4.27 8.79
N VAL A 62 -2.56 3.58 9.47
CA VAL A 62 -3.72 4.19 10.14
C VAL A 62 -3.32 5.22 11.19
N GLU A 63 -2.28 4.98 12.00
CA GLU A 63 -1.83 5.90 13.05
C GLU A 63 -1.37 7.27 12.49
N THR A 64 -0.94 7.29 11.22
CA THR A 64 -0.54 8.51 10.52
C THR A 64 -1.74 9.34 10.03
N LEU A 65 -2.95 8.78 9.96
CA LEU A 65 -4.16 9.47 9.52
C LEU A 65 -4.73 10.36 10.61
N LYS A 66 -5.20 11.55 10.22
CA LYS A 66 -6.04 12.39 11.09
C LYS A 66 -7.34 11.67 11.46
N PRO A 67 -8.00 12.10 12.56
CA PRO A 67 -9.41 11.76 12.79
C PRO A 67 -10.28 12.01 11.56
N GLY A 68 -11.05 11.02 11.12
CA GLY A 68 -11.88 11.06 9.91
C GLY A 68 -11.10 10.96 8.59
N GLY A 69 -9.79 10.67 8.62
CA GLY A 69 -8.97 10.47 7.43
C GLY A 69 -9.33 9.20 6.64
N SER A 70 -8.94 9.16 5.37
CA SER A 70 -9.29 8.05 4.46
C SER A 70 -8.09 7.19 4.06
N VAL A 71 -8.29 5.88 3.95
CA VAL A 71 -7.31 4.94 3.40
C VAL A 71 -7.82 4.34 2.09
N PHE A 72 -7.00 4.39 1.05
CA PHE A 72 -7.27 3.77 -0.24
C PHE A 72 -6.26 2.63 -0.47
N ILE A 73 -6.75 1.43 -0.80
CA ILE A 73 -5.90 0.23 -0.93
C ILE A 73 -6.11 -0.39 -2.31
N THR A 74 -5.01 -0.66 -3.00
CA THR A 74 -4.99 -1.54 -4.19
C THR A 74 -4.05 -2.71 -3.92
N THR A 75 -4.49 -3.92 -4.25
CA THR A 75 -3.73 -5.16 -4.04
C THR A 75 -4.36 -6.31 -4.83
N LEU A 76 -3.60 -7.36 -5.10
CA LEU A 76 -4.11 -8.61 -5.66
C LEU A 76 -5.09 -9.31 -4.70
N ASN A 77 -6.38 -9.29 -5.07
CA ASN A 77 -7.45 -9.95 -4.32
C ASN A 77 -7.25 -11.48 -4.23
N LYS A 78 -7.32 -12.04 -3.02
CA LYS A 78 -7.23 -13.49 -2.72
C LYS A 78 -8.40 -14.30 -3.29
N THR A 79 -8.38 -14.50 -4.60
CA THR A 79 -9.30 -15.38 -5.32
C THR A 79 -8.51 -16.27 -6.27
N LEU A 80 -9.04 -17.46 -6.57
CA LEU A 80 -8.40 -18.37 -7.51
C LEU A 80 -8.30 -17.75 -8.91
N THR A 81 -9.31 -17.01 -9.35
CA THR A 81 -9.32 -16.31 -10.64
C THR A 81 -8.19 -15.28 -10.71
N MET A 82 -8.02 -14.45 -9.68
CA MET A 82 -6.94 -13.47 -9.64
C MET A 82 -5.58 -14.15 -9.55
N TRP A 83 -5.45 -15.26 -8.82
CA TRP A 83 -4.21 -16.03 -8.81
C TRP A 83 -3.85 -16.57 -10.19
N LEU A 84 -4.81 -17.17 -10.90
CA LEU A 84 -4.60 -17.66 -12.26
C LEU A 84 -4.15 -16.53 -13.19
N VAL A 85 -4.85 -15.40 -13.19
CA VAL A 85 -4.54 -14.30 -14.11
C VAL A 85 -3.27 -13.55 -13.70
N GLY A 86 -3.19 -13.10 -12.45
CA GLY A 86 -2.08 -12.28 -11.95
C GLY A 86 -0.77 -13.05 -11.82
N VAL A 87 -0.83 -14.31 -11.35
CA VAL A 87 0.37 -15.12 -11.11
C VAL A 87 0.68 -16.02 -12.30
N VAL A 88 -0.24 -16.93 -12.66
CA VAL A 88 0.06 -17.92 -13.71
C VAL A 88 0.23 -17.24 -15.07
N PHE A 89 -0.74 -16.43 -15.48
CA PHE A 89 -0.62 -15.73 -16.76
C PHE A 89 0.43 -14.61 -16.71
N GLY A 90 0.45 -13.79 -15.67
CA GLY A 90 1.39 -12.68 -15.53
C GLY A 90 2.86 -13.10 -15.47
N GLU A 91 3.17 -14.09 -14.64
CA GLU A 91 4.56 -14.49 -14.35
C GLU A 91 5.06 -15.64 -15.22
N TYR A 92 4.23 -16.68 -15.44
CA TYR A 92 4.69 -17.91 -16.09
C TYR A 92 4.42 -17.96 -17.59
N ILE A 93 3.26 -17.45 -18.05
CA ILE A 93 2.85 -17.51 -19.46
C ILE A 93 3.37 -16.28 -20.23
N TYR A 94 2.94 -15.08 -19.85
CA TYR A 94 3.32 -13.84 -20.54
C TYR A 94 4.70 -13.33 -20.11
N ARG A 95 5.17 -13.72 -18.91
CA ARG A 95 6.42 -13.23 -18.31
C ARG A 95 6.52 -11.70 -18.27
N ALA A 96 5.37 -11.05 -18.08
CA ALA A 96 5.31 -9.60 -17.88
C ALA A 96 5.85 -9.21 -16.49
N ILE A 97 5.80 -10.14 -15.54
CA ILE A 97 6.24 -10.01 -14.16
C ILE A 97 7.29 -11.10 -13.89
N PRO A 98 8.35 -10.84 -13.09
CA PRO A 98 9.32 -11.88 -12.73
C PRO A 98 8.65 -13.08 -12.04
N ILE A 99 9.11 -14.29 -12.34
CA ILE A 99 8.62 -15.52 -11.71
C ILE A 99 8.92 -15.50 -10.20
N GLY A 100 7.89 -15.79 -9.39
CA GLY A 100 7.97 -15.81 -7.93
C GLY A 100 7.72 -14.44 -7.30
N THR A 101 7.13 -13.48 -8.04
CA THR A 101 6.81 -12.16 -7.49
C THR A 101 5.63 -12.24 -6.53
N HIS A 102 4.60 -13.00 -6.88
CA HIS A 102 3.37 -13.12 -6.10
C HIS A 102 3.14 -14.54 -5.59
N HIS A 103 2.66 -14.61 -4.34
CA HIS A 103 2.36 -15.86 -3.67
C HIS A 103 0.91 -15.85 -3.18
N TYR A 104 0.12 -16.86 -3.55
CA TYR A 104 -1.29 -16.94 -3.16
C TYR A 104 -1.52 -16.84 -1.65
N GLY A 105 -0.60 -17.40 -0.85
CA GLY A 105 -0.66 -17.34 0.61
C GLY A 105 -0.55 -15.92 1.18
N LYS A 106 0.14 -15.02 0.48
CA LYS A 106 0.31 -13.62 0.90
C LYS A 106 -0.78 -12.68 0.37
N MET A 107 -1.59 -13.11 -0.61
CA MET A 107 -2.75 -12.35 -1.07
C MET A 107 -3.79 -12.22 0.03
N ILE A 108 -4.58 -11.14 -0.01
CA ILE A 108 -5.62 -10.84 0.97
C ILE A 108 -6.94 -10.49 0.27
N SER A 109 -8.07 -10.84 0.88
CA SER A 109 -9.39 -10.49 0.37
C SER A 109 -9.83 -9.11 0.87
N PRO A 110 -10.69 -8.38 0.14
CA PRO A 110 -11.27 -7.13 0.64
C PRO A 110 -11.94 -7.28 2.01
N GLN A 111 -12.65 -8.39 2.24
CA GLN A 111 -13.34 -8.66 3.51
C GLN A 111 -12.37 -8.83 4.68
N ASP A 112 -11.20 -9.43 4.44
CA ASP A 112 -10.17 -9.56 5.47
C ASP A 112 -9.52 -8.21 5.77
N VAL A 113 -9.30 -7.37 4.75
CA VAL A 113 -8.82 -5.99 4.93
C VAL A 113 -9.84 -5.17 5.73
N GLU A 114 -11.12 -5.20 5.35
CA GLU A 114 -12.22 -4.54 6.07
C GLU A 114 -12.24 -4.97 7.54
N ARG A 115 -12.18 -6.27 7.81
CA ARG A 115 -12.15 -6.79 9.19
C ARG A 115 -10.96 -6.27 10.00
N ILE A 116 -9.77 -6.19 9.40
CA ILE A 116 -8.59 -5.63 10.07
C ILE A 116 -8.84 -4.15 10.40
N LEU A 117 -9.30 -3.37 9.43
CA LEU A 117 -9.54 -1.93 9.61
C LEU A 117 -10.65 -1.66 10.64
N GLU A 118 -11.77 -2.38 10.60
CA GLU A 118 -12.85 -2.28 11.60
C GLU A 118 -12.35 -2.59 13.01
N LYS A 119 -11.50 -3.61 13.15
CA LYS A 119 -10.90 -3.95 14.44
C LYS A 119 -10.01 -2.80 14.95
N LEU A 120 -9.20 -2.20 14.09
CA LEU A 120 -8.38 -1.03 14.45
C LEU A 120 -9.25 0.17 14.86
N GLN A 121 -10.39 0.40 14.19
CA GLN A 121 -11.36 1.43 14.58
C GLN A 121 -11.90 1.17 15.99
N SER A 122 -12.35 -0.05 16.27
CA SER A 122 -12.93 -0.40 17.57
C SER A 122 -11.97 -0.27 18.76
N LEU A 123 -10.66 -0.33 18.50
CA LEU A 123 -9.61 -0.17 19.51
C LEU A 123 -9.23 1.29 19.76
N GLY A 124 -9.93 2.24 19.13
CA GLY A 124 -9.64 3.68 19.26
C GLY A 124 -8.38 4.12 18.50
N GLN A 125 -7.92 3.33 17.53
CA GLN A 125 -6.76 3.65 16.68
C GLN A 125 -7.16 4.35 15.37
N LEU A 126 -8.47 4.49 15.09
CA LEU A 126 -9.02 5.48 14.16
C LEU A 126 -9.93 6.40 14.96
N CYS A 127 -9.67 7.71 14.92
CA CYS A 127 -10.60 8.72 15.41
C CYS A 127 -11.59 9.13 14.33
#